data_AF-A0A3M7JD38-F1
#
_entry.id   AF-A0A3M7JD38-F1
#
_cell.length_a   1.000
_cell.length_b   1.000
_cell.length_c   1.000
_cell.angle_alpha   90.00
_cell.angle_beta   90.00
_cell.angle_gamma   90.00
#
_symmetry.space_group_name_H-M   'P 1'
#
loop_
_entity.id
_entity.type
_entity.pdbx_description
1 polymer ?
#
loop_
_entity_poly.entity_id
_entity_poly.type
_entity_poly.pdbx_seq_one_letter_code
_entity_poly.pdbx_strand_id
1 'polypeptide(L)'
;MVLRQETIRTALEKATFRIDSFPGNQAFQAWLERVDLRHVSTSYVNGFDAIKHLLFPYFSRFPHWTYPEDHVNSDIELMLKCRNLETVKFTWASETLYQRYGGLKTVDQLRKEFRLDRMLSLTNLKQLTVIGRDTWEGDKLLRDLADWFRDNLVGNGGKAVEVLRA
;
A
#
# COMPACT_ATOMS: atom_id res chain seq x y z
N MET A 1 4.33 -28.24 17.27
CA MET A 1 3.40 -27.30 16.60
C MET A 1 4.11 -26.18 15.83
N VAL A 2 5.43 -25.98 16.02
CA VAL A 2 6.27 -24.97 15.34
C VAL A 2 6.27 -25.10 13.80
N LEU A 3 6.34 -26.34 13.28
CA LEU A 3 6.36 -26.61 11.84
C LEU A 3 5.16 -26.00 11.08
N ARG A 4 3.97 -25.98 11.69
CA ARG A 4 2.77 -25.37 11.10
C ARG A 4 2.91 -23.85 11.01
N GLN A 5 3.39 -23.20 12.08
CA GLN A 5 3.57 -21.75 12.11
C GLN A 5 4.72 -21.30 11.19
N GLU A 6 5.80 -22.09 11.09
CA GLU A 6 6.87 -21.88 10.11
C GLU A 6 6.37 -21.98 8.67
N THR A 7 5.49 -22.95 8.40
CA THR A 7 4.85 -23.10 7.09
C THR A 7 3.97 -21.90 6.77
N ILE A 8 3.14 -21.46 7.72
CA ILE A 8 2.30 -20.26 7.56
C ILE A 8 3.16 -19.02 7.32
N ARG A 9 4.17 -18.77 8.15
CA ARG A 9 5.12 -17.65 7.98
C ARG A 9 5.74 -17.67 6.58
N THR A 10 6.26 -18.82 6.15
CA THR A 10 6.90 -18.96 4.84
C THR A 10 5.91 -18.71 3.70
N ALA A 11 4.67 -19.16 3.84
CA ALA A 11 3.62 -18.91 2.85
C ALA A 11 3.25 -17.42 2.79
N LEU A 12 3.10 -16.76 3.94
CA LEU A 12 2.84 -15.32 4.03
C LEU A 12 3.97 -14.49 3.41
N GLU A 13 5.23 -14.85 3.67
CA GLU A 13 6.39 -14.13 3.13
C GLU A 13 6.52 -14.24 1.61
N LYS A 14 6.16 -15.39 1.04
CA LYS A 14 6.31 -15.64 -0.40
C LYS A 14 5.11 -15.19 -1.22
N ALA A 15 3.93 -15.09 -0.61
CA ALA A 15 2.71 -14.76 -1.32
C ALA A 15 2.61 -13.25 -1.60
N THR A 16 2.09 -12.91 -2.78
CA THR A 16 1.58 -11.57 -3.06
C THR A 16 0.10 -11.54 -2.73
N PHE A 17 -0.28 -10.74 -1.74
CA PHE A 17 -1.67 -10.61 -1.34
C PHE A 17 -2.35 -9.50 -2.14
N ARG A 18 -3.32 -9.91 -2.96
CA ARG A 18 -4.27 -8.99 -3.57
C ARG A 18 -5.26 -8.53 -2.50
N ILE A 19 -5.24 -7.24 -2.19
CA ILE A 19 -6.13 -6.60 -1.23
C ILE A 19 -7.19 -5.85 -2.00
N ASP A 20 -8.35 -6.46 -2.14
CA ASP A 20 -9.52 -5.73 -2.61
C ASP A 20 -9.98 -4.76 -1.51
N SER A 21 -10.57 -3.64 -1.93
CA SER A 21 -11.06 -2.57 -1.05
C SER A 21 -12.09 -3.09 -0.04
N PHE A 22 -12.53 -2.22 0.88
CA PHE A 22 -13.54 -2.58 1.88
C PHE A 22 -14.73 -3.38 1.29
N PRO A 23 -15.18 -4.49 1.92
CA PRO A 23 -14.76 -5.00 3.24
C PRO A 23 -13.58 -6.00 3.22
N GLY A 24 -13.00 -6.32 2.06
CA GLY A 24 -11.96 -7.35 1.93
C GLY A 24 -10.72 -7.09 2.80
N ASN A 25 -10.25 -5.85 2.81
CA ASN A 25 -9.14 -5.40 3.65
C ASN A 25 -9.38 -5.68 5.15
N GLN A 26 -10.60 -5.47 5.67
CA GLN A 26 -10.89 -5.66 7.10
C GLN A 26 -10.81 -7.12 7.54
N ALA A 27 -11.38 -8.03 6.74
CA ALA A 27 -11.33 -9.46 7.04
C ALA A 27 -9.90 -10.00 6.99
N PHE A 28 -9.10 -9.52 6.02
CA PHE A 28 -7.70 -9.88 5.90
C PHE A 28 -6.88 -9.41 7.11
N GLN A 29 -7.05 -8.16 7.54
CA GLN A 29 -6.40 -7.62 8.74
C GLN A 29 -6.76 -8.42 10.00
N ALA A 30 -8.06 -8.70 10.20
CA ALA A 30 -8.52 -9.49 11.35
C ALA A 30 -7.95 -10.91 11.37
N TRP A 31 -7.71 -11.51 10.20
CA TRP A 31 -7.04 -12.80 10.10
C TRP A 31 -5.56 -12.70 10.50
N LEU A 32 -4.82 -11.72 9.96
CA LEU A 32 -3.39 -11.52 10.28
C LEU A 32 -3.16 -11.26 11.77
N GLU A 33 -4.07 -10.55 12.44
CA GLU A 33 -4.02 -10.31 13.89
C GLU A 33 -4.09 -11.61 14.70
N ARG A 34 -4.76 -12.65 14.19
CA ARG A 34 -4.93 -13.94 14.87
C ARG A 34 -3.81 -14.94 14.61
N VAL A 35 -2.98 -14.70 13.59
CA VAL A 35 -1.85 -15.57 13.27
C VAL A 35 -0.71 -15.26 14.25
N ASP A 36 -0.55 -16.05 15.32
CA ASP A 36 0.56 -15.90 16.26
C ASP A 36 1.86 -16.50 15.70
N LEU A 37 2.89 -15.67 15.54
CA LEU A 37 4.20 -16.06 15.01
C LEU A 37 5.35 -15.93 16.02
N ARG A 38 5.07 -15.59 17.28
CA ARG A 38 6.08 -15.39 18.34
C ARG A 38 6.94 -16.62 18.61
N HIS A 39 6.38 -17.81 18.38
CA HIS A 39 7.07 -19.08 18.55
C HIS A 39 7.99 -19.45 17.37
N VAL A 40 7.92 -18.70 16.26
CA VAL A 40 8.74 -18.95 15.06
C VAL A 40 9.95 -18.02 15.02
N SER A 41 9.77 -16.75 15.38
CA SER A 41 10.85 -15.78 15.45
C SER A 41 10.56 -14.75 16.53
N THR A 42 11.61 -14.31 17.23
CA THR A 42 11.53 -13.19 18.18
C THR A 42 11.24 -11.86 17.48
N SER A 43 11.46 -11.76 16.16
CA SER A 43 11.16 -10.58 15.37
C SER A 43 9.69 -10.46 14.96
N TYR A 44 8.92 -11.56 15.02
CA TYR A 44 7.55 -11.62 14.54
C TYR A 44 6.56 -11.78 15.68
N VAL A 45 5.56 -10.90 15.73
CA VAL A 45 4.45 -10.95 16.68
C VAL A 45 3.28 -11.68 16.04
N ASN A 46 2.85 -11.22 14.86
CA ASN A 46 1.68 -11.78 14.18
C ASN A 46 1.86 -11.85 12.66
N GLY A 47 0.77 -12.19 11.96
CA GLY A 47 0.77 -12.35 10.50
C GLY A 47 1.25 -11.12 9.73
N PHE A 48 1.03 -9.89 10.24
CA PHE A 48 1.49 -8.66 9.55
C PHE A 48 3.00 -8.63 9.36
N ASP A 49 3.75 -9.17 10.33
CA ASP A 49 5.21 -9.17 10.27
C ASP A 49 5.76 -10.10 9.18
N ALA A 50 4.97 -11.07 8.74
CA ALA A 50 5.34 -11.97 7.66
C ALA A 50 4.90 -11.46 6.28
N ILE A 51 4.11 -10.39 6.19
CA ILE A 51 3.68 -9.84 4.90
C ILE A 51 4.80 -9.03 4.26
N LYS A 52 5.21 -9.46 3.06
CA LYS A 52 6.24 -8.80 2.26
C LYS A 52 5.72 -8.15 0.97
N HIS A 53 4.62 -8.67 0.41
CA HIS A 53 4.16 -8.29 -0.92
C HIS A 53 2.67 -7.98 -0.92
N LEU A 54 2.31 -6.73 -1.19
CA LEU A 54 0.92 -6.27 -1.29
C LEU A 54 0.59 -5.73 -2.68
N LEU A 55 -0.58 -6.12 -3.17
CA LEU A 55 -1.17 -5.65 -4.42
C LEU A 55 -2.55 -5.06 -4.15
N PHE A 56 -2.74 -3.78 -4.48
CA PHE A 56 -4.02 -3.08 -4.40
C PHE A 56 -4.53 -2.86 -5.84
N PRO A 57 -5.40 -3.75 -6.35
CA PRO A 57 -5.87 -3.71 -7.74
C PRO A 57 -6.83 -2.54 -8.02
N TYR A 58 -7.29 -1.86 -6.96
CA TYR A 58 -8.18 -0.73 -7.02
C TYR A 58 -7.92 0.16 -5.80
N PHE A 59 -6.91 1.00 -5.92
CA PHE A 59 -6.52 1.94 -4.88
C PHE A 59 -7.41 3.17 -4.97
N SER A 60 -8.22 3.35 -3.93
CA SER A 60 -9.17 4.45 -3.77
C SER A 60 -9.44 4.64 -2.27
N ARG A 61 -9.99 5.79 -1.86
CA ARG A 61 -10.34 6.05 -0.45
C ARG A 61 -11.70 5.44 -0.06
N PHE A 62 -11.99 4.22 -0.53
CA PHE A 62 -13.35 3.66 -0.53
C PHE A 62 -14.00 3.52 0.88
N PRO A 63 -15.28 3.89 1.07
CA PRO A 63 -16.09 4.80 0.26
C PRO A 63 -15.76 6.24 0.68
N HIS A 64 -15.10 6.99 -0.20
CA HIS A 64 -14.56 8.31 0.11
C HIS A 64 -15.64 9.36 0.35
N TRP A 65 -16.89 9.06 -0.02
CA TRP A 65 -18.06 9.93 0.18
C TRP A 65 -18.73 9.74 1.54
N THR A 66 -18.44 8.66 2.28
CA THR A 66 -19.04 8.43 3.61
C THR A 66 -18.13 8.81 4.77
N TYR A 67 -16.83 8.95 4.52
CA TYR A 67 -15.86 9.19 5.57
C TYR A 67 -15.50 10.67 5.71
N PRO A 68 -15.34 11.18 6.95
CA PRO A 68 -14.82 12.52 7.22
C PRO A 68 -13.48 12.77 6.51
N GLU A 69 -13.18 14.03 6.19
CA GLU A 69 -11.95 14.43 5.49
C GLU A 69 -10.66 13.99 6.20
N ASP A 70 -10.69 13.86 7.52
CA ASP A 70 -9.57 13.42 8.35
C ASP A 70 -9.45 11.89 8.52
N HIS A 71 -10.39 11.11 7.98
CA HIS A 71 -10.36 9.65 8.04
C HIS A 71 -9.09 9.09 7.37
N VAL A 72 -8.46 8.13 8.02
CA VAL A 72 -7.25 7.46 7.53
C VAL A 72 -7.54 6.61 6.29
N ASN A 73 -6.54 6.43 5.43
CA ASN A 73 -6.65 5.50 4.31
C ASN A 73 -6.34 4.08 4.81
N SER A 74 -7.36 3.22 4.87
CA SER A 74 -7.27 1.85 5.38
C SER A 74 -6.22 0.99 4.66
N ASP A 75 -5.98 1.24 3.37
CA ASP A 75 -4.97 0.51 2.60
C ASP A 75 -3.56 0.93 3.03
N ILE A 76 -3.35 2.22 3.28
CA ILE A 76 -2.08 2.72 3.84
C ILE A 76 -1.90 2.23 5.28
N GLU A 77 -2.94 2.23 6.11
CA GLU A 77 -2.83 1.69 7.47
C GLU A 77 -2.44 0.21 7.47
N LEU A 78 -2.96 -0.59 6.53
CA LEU A 78 -2.51 -1.97 6.34
C LEU A 78 -1.03 -2.02 5.98
N MET A 79 -0.56 -1.22 5.01
CA MET A 79 0.86 -1.18 4.63
C MET A 79 1.75 -0.85 5.84
N LEU A 80 1.34 0.10 6.69
CA LEU A 80 2.09 0.53 7.86
C LEU A 80 2.14 -0.52 8.97
N LYS A 81 1.11 -1.38 9.10
CA LYS A 81 1.12 -2.52 10.03
C LYS A 81 2.12 -3.59 9.59
N CYS A 82 2.37 -3.74 8.29
CA CYS A 82 3.29 -4.72 7.72
C CYS A 82 4.75 -4.25 7.81
N ARG A 83 5.40 -4.44 8.97
CA ARG A 83 6.76 -3.92 9.22
C ARG A 83 7.83 -4.41 8.25
N ASN A 84 7.66 -5.60 7.67
CA ASN A 84 8.61 -6.21 6.72
C ASN A 84 8.14 -6.11 5.26
N LEU A 85 7.25 -5.16 4.97
CA LEU A 85 6.73 -4.94 3.61
C LEU A 85 7.87 -4.52 2.66
N GLU A 86 8.08 -5.31 1.62
CA GLU A 86 9.15 -5.12 0.64
C GLU A 86 8.63 -4.56 -0.68
N THR A 87 7.44 -4.99 -1.13
CA THR A 87 6.89 -4.56 -2.42
C THR A 87 5.45 -4.14 -2.27
N VAL A 88 5.12 -2.99 -2.86
CA VAL A 88 3.74 -2.52 -2.96
C VAL A 88 3.43 -2.15 -4.40
N LYS A 89 2.31 -2.67 -4.90
CA LYS A 89 1.73 -2.24 -6.18
C LYS A 89 0.33 -1.71 -5.94
N PHE A 90 0.04 -0.50 -6.38
CA PHE A 90 -1.33 0.02 -6.41
C PHE A 90 -1.73 0.46 -7.80
N THR A 91 -2.96 0.09 -8.15
CA THR A 91 -3.65 0.46 -9.37
C THR A 91 -4.70 1.50 -9.04
N TRP A 92 -4.46 2.75 -9.42
CA TRP A 92 -5.35 3.86 -9.16
C TRP A 92 -6.68 3.69 -9.89
N ALA A 93 -7.76 3.94 -9.17
CA ALA A 93 -9.10 4.03 -9.76
C ALA A 93 -9.24 5.36 -10.51
N SER A 94 -9.66 5.30 -11.77
CA SER A 94 -9.77 6.44 -12.69
C SER A 94 -10.43 7.67 -12.05
N GLU A 95 -11.60 7.48 -11.46
CA GLU A 95 -12.42 8.50 -10.83
C GLU A 95 -11.75 9.21 -9.65
N THR A 96 -10.72 8.60 -9.05
CA THR A 96 -9.97 9.23 -7.95
C THR A 96 -8.94 10.24 -8.42
N LEU A 97 -8.55 10.18 -9.69
CA LEU A 97 -7.59 11.08 -10.33
C LEU A 97 -8.22 12.42 -10.72
N TYR A 98 -9.55 12.48 -10.81
CA TYR A 98 -10.28 13.66 -11.23
C TYR A 98 -11.01 14.34 -10.07
N GLN A 99 -11.19 15.65 -10.20
CA GLN A 99 -12.02 16.42 -9.28
C GLN A 99 -13.51 16.16 -9.57
N ARG A 100 -14.36 16.39 -8.56
CA ARG A 100 -15.82 16.14 -8.63
C ARG A 100 -16.51 16.84 -9.80
N TYR A 101 -16.00 17.99 -10.23
CA TYR A 101 -16.60 18.83 -11.28
C TYR A 101 -15.77 18.87 -12.57
N GLY A 102 -14.88 17.88 -12.76
CA GLY A 102 -13.99 17.79 -13.90
C GLY A 102 -12.61 18.40 -13.63
N GLY A 103 -11.65 18.01 -14.46
CA GLY A 103 -10.24 18.40 -14.30
C GLY A 103 -9.44 17.38 -13.49
N LEU A 104 -8.19 17.20 -13.92
CA LEU A 104 -7.24 16.30 -13.28
C LEU A 104 -6.79 16.90 -11.93
N LYS A 105 -6.59 16.05 -10.93
CA LYS A 105 -5.99 16.46 -9.65
C LYS A 105 -4.50 16.72 -9.82
N THR A 106 -3.91 17.46 -8.90
CA THR A 106 -2.46 17.57 -8.76
C THR A 106 -1.89 16.48 -7.86
N VAL A 107 -0.59 16.22 -7.95
CA VAL A 107 0.12 15.32 -7.03
C VAL A 107 -0.09 15.74 -5.58
N ASP A 108 -0.05 17.04 -5.28
CA ASP A 108 -0.27 17.57 -3.94
C ASP A 108 -1.70 17.33 -3.42
N GLN A 109 -2.71 17.38 -4.29
CA GLN A 109 -4.09 17.02 -3.93
C GLN A 109 -4.18 15.54 -3.58
N LEU A 110 -3.65 14.65 -4.44
CA LEU A 110 -3.63 13.21 -4.15
C LEU A 110 -2.87 12.89 -2.86
N ARG A 111 -1.70 13.53 -2.66
CA ARG A 111 -0.87 13.38 -1.46
C ARG A 111 -1.65 13.69 -0.18
N LYS A 112 -2.33 14.84 -0.14
CA LYS A 112 -3.11 15.27 1.03
C LYS A 112 -4.35 14.40 1.24
N GLU A 113 -5.12 14.15 0.18
CA GLU A 113 -6.39 13.43 0.26
C GLU A 113 -6.21 11.97 0.65
N PHE A 114 -5.15 11.32 0.15
CA PHE A 114 -4.85 9.93 0.44
C PHE A 114 -3.84 9.74 1.57
N ARG A 115 -3.25 10.84 2.09
CA ARG A 115 -2.20 10.83 3.13
C ARG A 115 -0.95 10.03 2.72
N LEU A 116 -0.53 10.20 1.47
CA LEU A 116 0.58 9.44 0.87
C LEU A 116 1.92 9.66 1.57
N ASP A 117 2.11 10.80 2.25
CA ASP A 117 3.32 11.09 3.03
C ASP A 117 3.61 10.00 4.08
N ARG A 118 2.57 9.34 4.61
CA ARG A 118 2.75 8.28 5.61
C ARG A 118 3.54 7.09 5.07
N MET A 119 3.43 6.83 3.77
CA MET A 119 4.14 5.73 3.11
C MET A 119 5.66 5.93 3.09
N LEU A 120 6.14 7.17 3.30
CA LEU A 120 7.57 7.45 3.42
C LEU A 120 8.20 6.79 4.66
N SER A 121 7.37 6.40 5.63
CA SER A 121 7.81 5.67 6.83
C SER A 121 8.01 4.16 6.62
N LEU A 122 7.68 3.60 5.44
CA LEU A 122 7.88 2.17 5.14
C LEU A 122 9.39 1.86 5.07
N THR A 123 9.93 1.24 6.13
CA THR A 123 11.38 1.06 6.32
C THR A 123 12.00 0.04 5.39
N ASN A 124 11.27 -1.03 5.06
CA ASN A 124 11.80 -2.17 4.32
C ASN A 124 11.34 -2.20 2.85
N LEU A 125 10.67 -1.14 2.39
CA LEU A 125 10.17 -1.05 1.03
C LEU A 125 11.36 -1.04 0.05
N LYS A 126 11.35 -1.97 -0.90
CA LYS A 126 12.32 -2.13 -1.98
C LYS A 126 11.72 -1.72 -3.33
N GLN A 127 10.41 -1.89 -3.49
CA GLN A 127 9.74 -1.62 -4.76
C GLN A 127 8.35 -1.01 -4.55
N LEU A 128 8.07 0.02 -5.34
CA LEU A 128 6.78 0.67 -5.42
C LEU A 128 6.33 0.73 -6.89
N THR A 129 5.17 0.16 -7.20
CA THR A 129 4.61 0.21 -8.55
C THR A 129 3.35 1.04 -8.56
N VAL A 130 3.36 2.14 -9.31
CA VAL A 130 2.23 3.07 -9.45
C VAL A 130 1.66 2.92 -10.86
N ILE A 131 0.43 2.44 -10.98
CA ILE A 131 -0.22 2.23 -12.28
C ILE A 131 -1.65 2.78 -12.28
N GLY A 132 -2.15 3.15 -13.46
CA GLY A 132 -3.52 3.61 -13.67
C GLY A 132 -4.39 2.55 -14.32
N ARG A 133 -5.70 2.78 -14.35
CA ARG A 133 -6.64 2.07 -15.24
C ARG A 133 -7.01 2.91 -16.48
N ASP A 134 -6.34 4.03 -16.72
CA ASP A 134 -6.99 5.21 -17.31
C ASP A 134 -6.30 5.80 -18.56
N THR A 135 -6.88 6.91 -19.02
CA THR A 135 -6.50 7.69 -20.22
C THR A 135 -5.11 8.36 -20.12
N TRP A 136 -4.60 8.84 -21.25
CA TRP A 136 -3.29 9.54 -21.37
C TRP A 136 -3.06 10.65 -20.34
N GLU A 137 -4.08 11.42 -19.97
CA GLU A 137 -3.95 12.52 -18.99
C GLU A 137 -3.73 11.97 -17.57
N GLY A 138 -4.45 10.91 -17.20
CA GLY A 138 -4.25 10.19 -15.94
C GLY A 138 -2.85 9.60 -15.86
N ASP A 139 -2.33 9.05 -16.96
CA ASP A 139 -0.97 8.50 -17.02
C ASP A 139 0.10 9.56 -16.71
N LYS A 140 -0.08 10.80 -17.19
CA LYS A 140 0.86 11.89 -16.86
C LYS A 140 0.86 12.18 -15.36
N LEU A 141 -0.31 12.34 -14.74
CA LEU A 141 -0.41 12.56 -13.29
C LEU A 141 0.22 11.41 -12.51
N LEU A 142 0.00 10.17 -12.92
CA LEU A 142 0.57 9.01 -12.23
C LEU A 142 2.09 8.92 -12.39
N ARG A 143 2.64 9.36 -13.52
CA ARG A 143 4.09 9.53 -13.69
C ARG A 143 4.64 10.59 -12.76
N ASP A 144 4.00 11.76 -12.70
CA ASP A 144 4.40 12.84 -11.80
C ASP A 144 4.33 12.40 -10.33
N LEU A 145 3.31 11.60 -9.96
CA LEU A 145 3.17 11.01 -8.63
C LEU A 145 4.27 9.97 -8.35
N ALA A 146 4.60 9.11 -9.31
CA ALA A 146 5.69 8.14 -9.17
C ALA A 146 7.04 8.85 -8.98
N ASP A 147 7.25 9.98 -9.65
CA ASP A 147 8.47 10.77 -9.52
C ASP A 147 8.54 11.46 -8.17
N TRP A 148 7.42 12.00 -7.68
CA TRP A 148 7.34 12.48 -6.30
C TRP A 148 7.70 11.39 -5.28
N PHE A 149 7.18 10.16 -5.43
CA PHE A 149 7.55 9.05 -4.55
C PHE A 149 9.03 8.72 -4.63
N ARG A 150 9.60 8.69 -5.85
CA ARG A 150 11.03 8.42 -6.05
C ARG A 150 11.88 9.45 -5.33
N ASP A 151 11.61 10.73 -5.53
CA ASP A 151 12.38 11.81 -4.93
C ASP A 151 12.34 11.78 -3.40
N ASN A 152 11.20 11.40 -2.82
CA ASN A 152 10.99 11.41 -1.36
C ASN A 152 11.37 10.09 -0.66
N LEU A 153 11.27 8.94 -1.33
CA LEU A 153 11.69 7.65 -0.78
C LEU A 153 13.19 7.40 -0.95
N VAL A 154 13.78 7.90 -2.04
CA VAL A 154 15.22 7.76 -2.33
C VAL A 154 16.01 8.91 -1.71
N GLY A 155 15.48 10.15 -1.75
CA GLY A 155 16.18 11.35 -1.29
C GLY A 155 16.33 11.51 0.23
N ASN A 156 15.42 10.96 1.03
CA ASN A 156 15.45 11.10 2.50
C ASN A 156 16.30 10.04 3.24
N GLY A 157 17.42 9.59 2.65
CA GLY A 157 18.35 8.66 3.31
C GLY A 157 18.63 7.35 2.57
N GLY A 158 18.49 7.32 1.24
CA GLY A 158 19.16 6.32 0.41
C GLY A 158 18.57 4.91 0.43
N LYS A 159 17.25 4.76 0.57
CA LYS A 159 16.62 3.50 0.19
C LYS A 159 16.56 3.45 -1.33
N ALA A 160 17.22 2.47 -1.94
CA ALA A 160 17.07 2.16 -3.36
C ALA A 160 15.68 1.55 -3.60
N VAL A 161 14.63 2.35 -3.43
CA VAL A 161 13.26 1.94 -3.77
C VAL A 161 13.11 2.09 -5.27
N GLU A 162 12.93 0.96 -5.96
CA GLU A 162 12.58 0.99 -7.36
C GLU A 162 11.13 1.44 -7.51
N VAL A 163 10.94 2.64 -8.07
CA VAL A 163 9.60 3.14 -8.40
C VAL A 163 9.30 2.88 -9.86
N LEU A 164 8.49 1.86 -10.11
CA LEU A 164 8.06 1.44 -11.44
C LEU A 164 6.81 2.19 -11.88
N ARG A 165 6.83 2.56 -13.16
CA ARG A 165 5.73 3.16 -13.92
C ARG A 165 5.20 2.06 -14.85
N ALA A 166 3.89 1.91 -15.00
CA ALA A 166 3.31 1.19 -16.13
C ALA A 166 2.54 2.17 -17.01
#